data_AF-A0A7R9HUJ0-F1
#
_entry.id   AF-A0A7R9HUJ0-F1
#
_cell.length_a   1.000
_cell.length_b   1.000
_cell.length_c   1.000
_cell.angle_alpha   90.00
_cell.angle_beta   90.00
_cell.angle_gamma   90.00
#
_symmetry.space_group_name_H-M   'P 1'
#
loop_
_entity.id
_entity.type
_entity.pdbx_description
1 polymer ?
#
loop_
_entity_poly.entity_id
_entity_poly.type
_entity_poly.pdbx_seq_one_letter_code
_entity_poly.pdbx_strand_id
1 'polypeptide(L)' 'MQRPRGSVHLAAAVISPSDEDSNTFTVNSATGEMFKLRASDARARHEWVSRIRAITEMHTMAIAH' A
#
# COMPACT_ATOMS: atom_id res chain seq x y z
N MET A 1 -21.87 -2.14 -12.55
CA MET A 1 -20.52 -2.48 -12.03
C MET A 1 -19.59 -1.33 -12.38
N GLN A 2 -19.09 -0.57 -11.39
CA GLN A 2 -18.10 0.49 -11.65
C GLN A 2 -16.74 -0.17 -11.94
N ARG A 3 -16.11 0.21 -13.06
CA ARG A 3 -14.75 -0.25 -13.38
C ARG A 3 -13.79 0.38 -12.36
N PRO A 4 -12.87 -0.39 -11.75
CA PRO A 4 -11.87 0.19 -10.87
C PRO A 4 -11.12 1.30 -11.61
N ARG A 5 -10.95 2.46 -10.95
CA ARG A 5 -10.29 3.63 -11.55
C ARG A 5 -8.79 3.40 -11.78
N GLY A 6 -8.24 2.38 -11.14
CA GLY A 6 -6.87 1.91 -11.28
C GLY A 6 -6.64 0.66 -10.44
N SER A 7 -5.55 -0.02 -10.70
CA SER A 7 -5.06 -1.16 -9.93
C SER A 7 -3.55 -1.01 -9.77
N VAL A 8 -3.02 -1.35 -8.60
CA VAL A 8 -1.60 -1.27 -8.33
C VAL A 8 -1.06 -2.65 -7.99
N HIS A 9 0.11 -3.00 -8.53
CA HIS A 9 0.80 -4.22 -8.13
C HIS A 9 1.44 -4.02 -6.75
N LEU A 10 1.09 -4.90 -5.81
CA LEU A 10 1.65 -4.89 -4.47
C LEU A 10 2.97 -5.66 -4.35
N ALA A 11 3.32 -6.45 -5.36
CA ALA A 11 4.61 -7.13 -5.46
C ALA A 11 5.77 -6.12 -5.39
N ALA A 12 6.69 -6.33 -4.47
CA ALA A 12 7.82 -5.44 -4.19
C ALA A 12 7.43 -3.97 -3.95
N ALA A 13 6.17 -3.70 -3.59
CA ALA A 13 5.72 -2.37 -3.26
C ALA A 13 6.25 -1.89 -1.89
N VAL A 14 6.54 -0.60 -1.78
CA VAL A 14 7.01 0.03 -0.55
C VAL A 14 5.92 0.92 0.01
N ILE A 15 5.52 0.64 1.24
CA ILE A 15 4.50 1.40 1.96
C ILE A 15 5.20 2.37 2.90
N SER A 16 5.07 3.67 2.64
CA SER A 16 5.67 4.73 3.46
C SER A 16 4.59 5.49 4.23
N PRO A 17 4.60 5.48 5.57
CA PRO A 17 3.79 6.41 6.36
C PRO A 17 4.13 7.86 5.99
N SER A 18 3.14 8.74 6.04
CA SER A 18 3.42 10.18 6.10
C SER A 18 3.75 10.58 7.54
N ASP A 19 4.81 11.38 7.73
CA ASP A 19 5.18 11.94 9.04
C ASP A 19 4.33 13.18 9.39
N GLU A 20 3.97 13.97 8.38
CA GLU A 20 3.19 15.20 8.51
C GLU A 20 1.69 14.97 8.77
N ASP A 21 1.17 13.80 8.40
CA ASP A 21 -0.25 13.46 8.45
C ASP A 21 -0.43 12.07 9.07
N SER A 22 -0.87 11.99 10.33
CA SER A 22 -1.04 10.70 11.05
C SER A 22 -2.05 9.75 10.40
N ASN A 23 -2.87 10.25 9.48
CA ASN A 23 -3.92 9.49 8.79
C ASN A 23 -3.55 9.12 7.34
N THR A 24 -2.41 9.56 6.81
CA THR A 24 -2.05 9.27 5.40
C THR A 24 -0.84 8.37 5.27
N PHE A 25 -0.78 7.67 4.15
CA PHE A 25 0.32 6.81 3.78
C PHE A 25 0.39 6.70 2.26
N THR A 26 1.55 6.30 1.77
CA THR A 26 1.80 6.14 0.33
C THR A 26 2.16 4.70 0.04
N VAL A 27 1.66 4.19 -1.08
CA VAL A 27 1.99 2.86 -1.60
C VAL A 27 2.73 3.07 -2.91
N ASN A 28 4.00 2.74 -2.92
CA ASN A 28 4.90 2.89 -4.06
C ASN A 28 5.07 1.51 -4.66
N SER A 29 4.50 1.25 -5.83
CA SER A 29 4.69 0.00 -6.54
C SER A 29 6.09 -0.09 -7.12
N ALA A 30 6.61 -1.31 -7.26
CA ALA A 30 7.85 -1.57 -7.98
C ALA A 30 7.79 -1.17 -9.46
N THR A 31 6.59 -0.98 -10.02
CA THR A 31 6.37 -0.47 -11.38
C THR A 31 6.64 1.03 -11.51
N GLY A 32 6.87 1.75 -10.40
CA GLY A 32 7.02 3.19 -10.35
C GLY A 32 5.71 3.95 -10.13
N GLU A 33 4.57 3.25 -10.01
CA GLU A 33 3.30 3.85 -9.66
C GLU A 33 3.24 4.19 -8.17
N MET A 34 2.74 5.38 -7.83
CA MET A 34 2.60 5.82 -6.44
C MET A 34 1.16 6.22 -6.15
N PHE A 35 0.58 5.62 -5.11
CA PHE A 35 -0.76 5.93 -4.63
C PHE A 35 -0.70 6.53 -3.24
N LYS A 36 -1.17 7.77 -3.09
CA LYS A 36 -1.38 8.41 -1.78
C LYS A 36 -2.77 8.08 -1.28
N LEU A 37 -2.85 7.48 -0.10
CA LEU A 37 -4.08 7.04 0.54
C LEU A 37 -4.22 7.72 1.90
N ARG A 38 -5.47 8.03 2.26
CA ARG A 38 -5.85 8.56 3.57
C ARG A 38 -6.77 7.55 4.24
N ALA A 39 -6.38 7.07 5.41
CA ALA A 39 -7.25 6.31 6.28
C ALA A 39 -8.17 7.24 7.06
N SER A 40 -9.26 6.69 7.60
CA SER A 40 -10.18 7.44 8.45
C SER A 40 -9.51 7.95 9.74
N ASP A 41 -8.64 7.13 10.33
CA ASP A 41 -8.00 7.38 11.62
C ASP A 41 -6.59 6.78 11.66
N ALA A 42 -5.78 7.22 12.63
CA ALA A 42 -4.40 6.73 12.83
C ALA A 42 -4.32 5.21 13.04
N ARG A 43 -5.29 4.63 13.78
CA ARG A 43 -5.39 3.17 13.95
C ARG A 43 -5.66 2.47 12.62
N ALA A 44 -6.64 2.94 11.86
CA ALA A 44 -6.94 2.38 10.55
C ALA A 44 -5.73 2.48 9.63
N ARG A 45 -4.99 3.60 9.66
CA ARG A 45 -3.72 3.76 8.93
C ARG A 45 -2.70 2.69 9.33
N HIS A 46 -2.53 2.41 10.62
CA HIS A 46 -1.65 1.33 11.10
C HIS A 46 -2.10 -0.03 10.56
N GLU A 47 -3.38 -0.37 10.66
CA GLU A 47 -3.91 -1.64 10.16
C GLU A 47 -3.72 -1.78 8.64
N TRP A 48 -3.99 -0.72 7.87
CA TRP A 48 -3.77 -0.69 6.43
C TRP A 48 -2.30 -0.92 6.08
N VAL A 49 -1.38 -0.17 6.70
CA VAL A 49 0.04 -0.34 6.40
C VAL A 49 0.55 -1.73 6.77
N SER A 50 0.18 -2.25 7.95
CA SER A 50 0.58 -3.60 8.35
C SER A 50 0.04 -4.67 7.41
N ARG A 51 -1.25 -4.60 7.04
CA ARG A 51 -1.87 -5.56 6.12
C ARG A 51 -1.26 -5.50 4.72
N ILE A 52 -1.11 -4.29 4.16
CA ILE A 52 -0.55 -4.14 2.81
C ILE A 52 0.90 -4.62 2.80
N ARG A 53 1.71 -4.28 3.81
CA ARG A 53 3.10 -4.79 3.91
C ARG A 53 3.17 -6.32 3.95
N ALA A 54 2.31 -6.96 4.74
CA ALA A 54 2.26 -8.43 4.80
C ALA A 54 1.88 -9.04 3.44
N ILE A 55 0.91 -8.46 2.74
CA ILE A 55 0.49 -8.90 1.40
C ILE A 55 1.64 -8.68 0.40
N THR A 56 2.27 -7.51 0.41
CA THR A 56 3.44 -7.21 -0.44
C THR A 56 4.56 -8.22 -0.24
N GLU A 57 4.93 -8.50 1.01
CA GLU A 57 5.96 -9.48 1.33
C GLU A 57 5.59 -10.87 0.78
N MET A 58 4.37 -11.33 1.05
CA MET A 58 3.85 -12.61 0.54
C MET A 58 3.88 -12.68 -1.00
N HIS A 59 3.43 -11.64 -1.70
CA HIS A 59 3.48 -11.59 -3.16
C HIS A 59 4.91 -11.55 -3.69
N THR A 60 5.81 -10.82 -3.02
CA THR A 60 7.23 -10.74 -3.40
C THR A 60 7.89 -12.10 -3.27
N MET A 61 7.62 -12.82 -2.17
CA MET A 61 8.09 -14.20 -1.98
C MET A 61 7.50 -15.16 -3.03
N ALA A 62 6.22 -15.01 -3.37
CA ALA A 62 5.57 -15.84 -4.38
C ALA A 62 6.09 -15.62 -5.81
N ILE A 63 6.59 -14.41 -6.13
CA ILE A 63 7.19 -14.10 -7.44
C ILE A 63 8.66 -14.54 -7.50
N ALA A 64 9.33 -14.67 -6.36
CA ALA A 64 10.72 -15.10 -6.28
C ALA A 64 10.91 -16.62 -6.44
N HIS A 65 9.84 -17.40 -6.59
CA HIS A 65 9.84 -18.86 -6.72
C HIS A 65 9.23 -19.31 -8.05
#